data_AF-X0Z011-F1
#
_entry.id   AF-X0Z011-F1
#
_cell.length_a   1.000
_cell.length_b   1.000
_cell.length_c   1.000
_cell.angle_alpha   90.00
_cell.angle_beta   90.00
_cell.angle_gamma   90.00
#
_symmetry.space_group_name_H-M   'P 1'
#
loop_
_entity.id
_entity.type
_entity.pdbx_description
1 polymer ?
#
loop_
_entity_poly.entity_id
_entity_poly.type
_entity_poly.pdbx_seq_one_letter_code
_entity_poly.pdbx_strand_id
1 'polypeptide(L)'
;IFVDESHMTLPQLRAMANQDRVRKNTLVEYGFRLPSAIDNRPLTFEEFEKRINQIIYVSATPALEEKEKATKKHIIEQLIR
;
A
#
# COMPACT_ATOMS: atom_id res chain seq x y z
N ILE A 1 -5.54 -11.84 -0.07
CA ILE A 1 -5.64 -10.59 0.72
C ILE A 1 -6.85 -9.82 0.22
N PHE A 2 -7.66 -9.26 1.10
CA PHE A 2 -8.73 -8.33 0.73
C PHE A 2 -8.31 -6.92 1.12
N VAL A 3 -8.47 -5.98 0.20
CA VAL A 3 -8.24 -4.56 0.45
C VAL A 3 -9.56 -3.86 0.28
N ASP A 4 -10.16 -3.49 1.40
CA ASP A 4 -11.36 -2.69 1.43
C ASP A 4 -11.05 -1.22 1.19
N GLU A 5 -12.02 -0.49 0.63
CA GLU A 5 -11.89 0.87 0.12
C GLU A 5 -10.54 1.10 -0.58
N SER A 6 -10.25 0.22 -1.54
CA SER A 6 -8.91 0.10 -2.13
C SER A 6 -8.39 1.39 -2.77
N HIS A 7 -9.30 2.25 -3.25
CA HIS A 7 -9.01 3.57 -3.78
C HIS A 7 -8.40 4.54 -2.75
N MET A 8 -8.64 4.34 -1.45
CA MET A 8 -8.00 5.07 -0.35
C MET A 8 -6.85 4.27 0.26
N THR A 9 -7.04 2.96 0.46
CA THR A 9 -6.08 2.10 1.16
C THR A 9 -4.77 1.93 0.39
N LEU A 10 -4.81 1.84 -0.95
CA LEU A 10 -3.60 1.70 -1.77
C LEU A 10 -2.69 2.96 -1.74
N PRO A 11 -3.21 4.19 -1.92
CA PRO A 11 -2.42 5.39 -1.71
C PRO A 11 -1.81 5.47 -0.31
N GLN A 12 -2.57 5.11 0.73
CA GLN A 12 -2.07 5.09 2.09
C GLN A 12 -0.88 4.12 2.22
N LEU A 13 -1.04 2.89 1.74
CA LEU A 13 0.01 1.85 1.79
C LEU A 13 1.30 2.29 1.09
N ARG A 14 1.19 2.97 -0.07
CA ARG A 14 2.35 3.53 -0.78
C ARG A 14 3.11 4.56 0.04
N ALA A 15 2.39 5.39 0.79
CA ALA A 15 2.99 6.48 1.53
C ALA A 15 3.67 6.03 2.82
N MET A 16 3.29 4.87 3.39
CA MET A 16 3.72 4.44 4.73
C MET A 16 5.24 4.37 4.88
N ALA A 17 5.95 3.72 3.96
CA ALA A 17 7.41 3.56 4.06
C ALA A 17 8.14 4.91 4.05
N ASN A 18 7.69 5.85 3.21
CA ASN A 18 8.29 7.18 3.11
C ASN A 18 7.98 8.02 4.34
N GLN A 19 6.74 7.99 4.83
CA GLN A 19 6.33 8.71 6.04
C GLN A 19 7.09 8.22 7.29
N ASP A 20 7.24 6.90 7.43
CA ASP A 20 8.01 6.30 8.52
C ASP A 20 9.50 6.68 8.44
N ARG A 21 10.09 6.63 7.24
CA ARG A 21 11.48 7.02 7.02
C ARG A 21 11.74 8.48 7.40
N VAL A 22 10.87 9.41 7.00
CA VAL A 22 11.00 10.83 7.36
C VAL A 22 10.99 11.01 8.88
N ARG A 23 10.01 10.41 9.57
CA ARG A 23 9.92 10.50 11.04
C ARG A 23 11.15 9.91 11.73
N LYS A 24 11.64 8.76 11.27
CA LYS A 24 12.79 8.10 11.87
C LYS A 24 14.10 8.83 11.59
N ASN A 25 14.26 9.40 10.41
CA ASN A 25 15.42 10.24 10.10
C ASN A 25 15.51 11.40 11.09
N THR A 26 14.40 12.09 11.38
CA THR A 26 14.37 13.15 12.40
C THR A 26 14.80 12.62 13.78
N LEU A 27 14.32 11.45 14.21
CA LEU A 27 14.72 10.85 15.49
C LEU A 27 16.21 10.48 15.53
N VAL A 28 16.78 10.02 14.42
CA VAL A 28 18.20 9.66 14.31
C VAL A 28 19.07 10.92 14.28
N GLU A 29 18.67 11.94 13.51
CA GLU A 29 19.38 13.23 13.40
C GLU A 29 19.52 13.93 14.75
N TYR A 30 18.47 13.90 15.58
CA TYR A 30 18.51 14.47 16.94
C TYR A 30 19.01 13.49 18.01
N GLY A 31 19.53 12.31 17.63
CA GLY A 31 20.16 11.36 18.55
C GLY A 31 19.21 10.58 19.46
N PHE A 32 17.90 10.59 19.20
CA PHE A 32 16.91 9.82 19.97
C PHE A 32 16.91 8.32 19.61
N ARG A 33 17.41 7.95 18.44
CA ARG A 33 17.48 6.56 17.96
C ARG A 33 18.78 6.29 17.23
N LEU A 34 19.23 5.03 17.26
CA LEU A 34 20.36 4.57 16.46
C LEU A 34 19.98 4.51 14.96
N PRO A 35 20.96 4.63 14.05
CA PRO A 35 20.71 4.52 12.60
C PRO A 35 20.00 3.23 12.18
N SER A 36 20.23 2.12 12.88
CA SER A 36 19.57 0.82 12.63
C SER A 36 18.05 0.85 12.83
N ALA A 37 17.50 1.85 13.52
CA ALA A 37 16.05 2.00 13.67
C ALA A 37 15.33 2.24 12.32
N ILE A 38 16.06 2.74 11.32
CA ILE A 38 15.54 2.97 9.96
C ILE A 38 15.13 1.65 9.29
N ASP A 39 15.85 0.56 9.56
CA ASP A 39 15.60 -0.74 8.92
C ASP A 39 14.30 -1.40 9.40
N ASN A 40 13.84 -1.08 10.61
CA ASN A 40 12.58 -1.60 11.18
C ASN A 40 11.34 -0.85 10.63
N ARG A 41 11.18 -0.80 9.31
CA ARG A 41 10.18 0.03 8.62
C ARG A 41 9.03 -0.80 8.02
N PRO A 42 7.91 -0.15 7.67
CA PRO A 42 6.92 -0.74 6.76
C PRO A 42 7.57 -1.15 5.43
N LEU A 43 6.92 -2.09 4.75
CA LEU A 43 7.30 -2.49 3.39
C LEU A 43 7.13 -1.30 2.42
N THR A 44 8.02 -1.20 1.44
CA THR A 44 7.74 -0.37 0.26
C THR A 44 6.60 -1.00 -0.54
N PHE A 45 5.95 -0.20 -1.38
CA PHE A 45 4.88 -0.72 -2.23
C PHE A 45 5.36 -1.84 -3.15
N GLU A 46 6.58 -1.74 -3.68
CA GLU A 46 7.20 -2.76 -4.52
C GLU A 46 7.50 -4.06 -3.75
N GLU A 47 7.95 -3.94 -2.49
CA GLU A 47 8.15 -5.10 -1.61
C GLU A 47 6.84 -5.78 -1.25
N PHE A 48 5.78 -4.99 -1.05
CA PHE A 48 4.42 -5.48 -0.83
C PHE A 48 3.93 -6.24 -2.06
N GLU A 49 3.99 -5.66 -3.26
CA GLU A 49 3.53 -6.30 -4.50
C GLU A 49 4.26 -7.63 -4.77
N LYS A 50 5.57 -7.70 -4.53
CA LYS A 50 6.36 -8.93 -4.71
C LYS A 50 6.00 -10.05 -3.74
N ARG A 51 5.47 -9.72 -2.55
CA ARG A 51 5.13 -10.71 -1.51
C ARG A 51 3.71 -11.24 -1.64
N ILE A 52 2.89 -10.64 -2.49
CA ILE A 52 1.48 -10.98 -2.61
C ILE A 52 1.28 -11.97 -3.74
N ASN A 53 0.71 -13.11 -3.40
CA ASN A 53 0.31 -14.11 -4.38
C ASN A 53 -1.05 -13.81 -5.00
N GLN A 54 -2.05 -13.44 -4.18
CA GLN A 54 -3.41 -13.13 -4.62
C GLN A 54 -4.03 -12.01 -3.77
N ILE A 55 -4.68 -11.06 -4.44
CA ILE A 55 -5.31 -9.89 -3.83
C ILE A 55 -6.64 -9.57 -4.51
N ILE A 56 -7.61 -9.14 -3.71
CA ILE A 56 -8.92 -8.69 -4.15
C ILE A 56 -9.10 -7.26 -3.65
N TYR A 57 -9.28 -6.34 -4.59
CA TYR A 57 -9.55 -4.93 -4.33
C TYR A 57 -11.06 -4.72 -4.30
N VAL A 58 -11.56 -4.14 -3.21
CA VAL A 58 -12.98 -3.85 -3.00
C VAL A 58 -13.11 -2.34 -2.87
N SER A 59 -13.90 -1.73 -3.77
CA SER A 59 -14.13 -0.29 -3.79
C SER A 59 -15.32 0.02 -4.70
N ALA A 60 -16.16 0.97 -4.30
CA ALA A 60 -17.20 1.53 -5.18
C ALA A 60 -16.60 2.39 -6.30
N THR A 61 -15.41 2.97 -6.08
CA THR A 61 -14.71 3.87 -6.99
C THR A 61 -13.27 3.40 -7.22
N PRO A 62 -13.05 2.25 -7.89
CA PRO A 62 -11.70 1.76 -8.14
C PRO A 62 -10.91 2.74 -9.01
N ALA A 63 -9.68 3.02 -8.60
CA ALA A 63 -8.74 3.89 -9.29
C ALA A 63 -8.36 3.31 -10.66
N LEU A 64 -7.89 4.18 -11.56
CA LEU A 64 -7.53 3.78 -12.93
C LEU A 64 -6.46 2.68 -12.94
N GLU A 65 -5.45 2.79 -12.07
CA GLU A 65 -4.38 1.80 -11.96
C GLU A 65 -4.89 0.42 -11.55
N GLU A 66 -5.91 0.34 -10.70
CA GLU A 66 -6.52 -0.93 -10.29
C GLU A 66 -7.23 -1.60 -11.47
N LYS A 67 -7.88 -0.78 -12.31
CA LYS A 67 -8.52 -1.23 -13.55
C LYS A 67 -7.51 -1.64 -14.62
N GLU A 68 -6.34 -1.02 -14.67
CA GLU A 68 -5.26 -1.38 -15.59
C GLU A 68 -4.56 -2.68 -15.17
N LYS A 69 -4.36 -2.89 -13.86
CA LYS A 69 -3.81 -4.13 -13.31
C LYS A 69 -4.79 -5.30 -13.41
N ALA A 70 -6.09 -5.03 -13.34
CA ALA A 70 -7.11 -6.01 -13.64
C ALA A 70 -7.16 -6.27 -15.15
N THR A 71 -6.86 -7.50 -15.60
CA THR A 71 -7.23 -7.88 -16.97
C THR A 71 -8.75 -7.73 -17.09
N LYS A 72 -9.27 -7.21 -18.22
CA LYS A 72 -10.73 -6.99 -18.41
C LYS A 72 -11.62 -8.19 -18.03
N LYS A 73 -11.09 -9.42 -18.10
CA LYS A 73 -11.78 -10.67 -17.69
C LYS A 73 -11.96 -10.85 -16.17
N HIS A 74 -11.28 -10.07 -15.35
CA HIS A 74 -11.25 -10.19 -13.90
C HIS A 74 -11.96 -9.03 -13.17
N ILE A 75 -12.68 -8.20 -13.93
CA ILE A 75 -13.56 -7.17 -13.37
C ILE A 75 -14.95 -7.80 -13.26
N ILE A 76 -15.44 -7.98 -12.03
CA ILE A 76 -16.79 -8.49 -11.76
C ILE A 76 -17.63 -7.34 -11.20
N GLU A 77 -18.73 -7.02 -11.87
CA GLU A 77 -19.71 -6.04 -11.42
C GLU A 77 -20.82 -6.75 -10.65
N GLN A 78 -21.00 -6.39 -9.38
CA GLN A 78 -22.13 -6.89 -8.59
C GLN A 78 -23.35 -5.99 -8.83
N LEU A 79 -24.32 -6.51 -9.59
CA LEU A 79 -25.64 -5.91 -9.71
C LEU A 79 -26.46 -6.26 -8.46
N ILE A 80 -26.66 -5.30 -7.56
CA ILE A 80 -27.57 -5.46 -6.42
C ILE A 80 -28.99 -5.14 -6.92
N ARG A 81 -29.93 -6.06 -6.73
CA ARG A 81 -31.36 -5.89 -7.08
C ARG A 81 -32.21 -5.90 -5.83
#